data_AF-A0A4P7ZUP0-F1
#
_entry.id   AF-A0A4P7ZUP0-F1
#
_cell.length_a   1.000
_cell.length_b   1.000
_cell.length_c   1.000
_cell.angle_alpha   90.00
_cell.angle_beta   90.00
_cell.angle_gamma   90.00
#
_symmetry.space_group_name_H-M   'P 1'
#
loop_
_entity.id
_entity.type
_entity.pdbx_description
1 polymer ?
#
loop_
_entity_poly.entity_id
_entity_poly.type
_entity_poly.pdbx_seq_one_letter_code
_entity_poly.pdbx_strand_id
1 'polypeptide(L)'
;MARYLLLWVHGPWVAASLMALLALRLLLAEDFSLHGHGWGLLGSASICFSIGCVCKVSWVLAQLNRRRTAAEQQLEHLVLH
;
A
#
# COMPACT_ATOMS: atom_id res chain seq x y z
N MET A 1 -5.06 18.54 4.96
CA MET A 1 -4.65 17.21 5.49
C MET A 1 -4.60 16.07 4.46
N ALA A 2 -5.55 15.94 3.51
CA ALA A 2 -5.69 14.74 2.67
C ALA A 2 -4.47 14.33 1.84
N ARG A 3 -3.65 15.29 1.35
CA ARG A 3 -2.44 15.01 0.55
C ARG A 3 -1.37 14.23 1.31
N TYR A 4 -1.18 14.49 2.60
CA TYR A 4 -0.18 13.79 3.41
C TYR A 4 -0.57 12.32 3.64
N LEU A 5 -1.86 12.05 3.81
CA LEU A 5 -2.37 10.69 3.96
C LEU A 5 -2.24 9.87 2.66
N LEU A 6 -2.49 10.50 1.51
CA LEU A 6 -2.27 9.88 0.20
C LEU A 6 -0.79 9.54 -0.02
N LEU A 7 0.13 10.47 0.30
CA LEU A 7 1.57 10.23 0.17
C LEU A 7 2.04 9.07 1.05
N TRP A 8 1.50 8.97 2.27
CA TRP A 8 1.85 7.91 3.21
C TRP A 8 1.32 6.53 2.80
N VAL A 9 0.13 6.47 2.18
CA VAL A 9 -0.43 5.23 1.62
C VAL A 9 0.39 4.73 0.43
N HIS A 10 0.95 5.62 -0.39
CA HIS A 10 1.72 5.26 -1.58
C HIS A 10 3.22 5.06 -1.33
N GLY A 11 3.78 5.60 -0.25
CA GLY A 11 5.19 5.44 0.12
C GLY A 11 5.68 3.99 0.13
N PRO A 12 4.97 3.04 0.78
CA PRO A 12 5.36 1.64 0.79
C PRO A 12 5.40 0.99 -0.60
N TRP A 13 4.50 1.40 -1.51
CA TRP A 13 4.49 0.91 -2.89
C TRP A 13 5.71 1.42 -3.66
N VAL A 14 6.07 2.69 -3.53
CA VAL A 14 7.25 3.26 -4.19
C VAL A 14 8.53 2.57 -3.69
N ALA A 15 8.65 2.38 -2.37
CA ALA A 15 9.79 1.67 -1.78
C ALA A 15 9.85 0.21 -2.26
N ALA A 16 8.72 -0.50 -2.29
CA ALA A 16 8.65 -1.87 -2.79
C ALA A 16 9.05 -1.97 -4.26
N SER A 17 8.55 -1.08 -5.13
CA SER A 17 8.91 -1.06 -6.55
C SER A 17 10.39 -0.77 -6.76
N LEU A 18 10.98 0.17 -6.01
CA LEU A 18 12.41 0.48 -6.09
C LEU A 18 13.26 -0.73 -5.68
N MET A 19 12.90 -1.38 -4.57
CA MET A 19 13.59 -2.59 -4.09
C MET A 19 13.44 -3.77 -5.05
N ALA A 20 12.27 -3.95 -5.68
CA ALA A 20 12.06 -4.98 -6.68
C ALA A 20 12.90 -4.74 -7.95
N LEU A 21 13.03 -3.50 -8.40
CA LEU A 21 13.90 -3.14 -9.54
C LEU A 21 15.38 -3.40 -9.23
N LEU A 22 15.82 -3.06 -8.02
CA LEU A 22 17.17 -3.37 -7.55
C LEU A 22 17.40 -4.88 -7.44
N ALA A 23 16.46 -5.62 -6.84
CA ALA A 23 16.51 -7.08 -6.77
C ALA A 23 16.63 -7.72 -8.15
N LEU A 24 15.82 -7.27 -9.11
CA LEU A 24 15.85 -7.75 -10.48
C LEU A 24 17.18 -7.45 -11.17
N ARG A 25 17.75 -6.28 -10.93
CA ARG A 25 19.08 -5.91 -11.46
C ARG A 25 20.19 -6.79 -10.88
N LEU A 26 20.13 -7.11 -9.58
CA LEU A 26 21.10 -8.01 -8.95
C LEU A 26 20.96 -9.46 -9.44
N LEU A 27 19.73 -9.93 -9.71
CA LEU A 27 19.49 -11.25 -10.29
C LEU A 27 19.92 -11.37 -11.75
N LEU A 28 19.94 -10.27 -12.50
CA LEU A 28 20.39 -10.25 -13.89
C LEU A 28 21.91 -10.04 -14.04
N ALA A 29 22.63 -9.78 -12.94
CA ALA A 29 24.08 -9.70 -12.95
C ALA A 29 24.69 -11.10 -13.05
N GLU A 30 25.75 -11.30 -13.83
CA GLU A 30 26.39 -12.62 -14.02
C GLU A 30 27.07 -13.17 -12.76
N ASP A 31 27.19 -12.36 -11.70
CA ASP A 31 27.77 -12.76 -10.43
C ASP A 31 26.79 -13.58 -9.57
N PHE A 32 27.05 -14.89 -9.47
CA PHE A 32 26.30 -15.81 -8.60
C PHE A 32 26.34 -15.41 -7.11
N SER A 33 27.38 -14.71 -6.65
CA SER A 33 27.47 -14.23 -5.26
C SER A 33 26.41 -13.16 -4.93
N LEU A 34 26.06 -12.31 -5.91
CA LEU A 34 25.06 -11.25 -5.72
C LEU A 34 23.62 -11.74 -5.78
N HIS A 35 23.37 -12.95 -6.32
CA HIS A 35 22.03 -13.53 -6.40
C HIS A 35 21.38 -13.75 -5.03
N GLY A 36 22.16 -14.14 -4.02
CA GLY A 36 21.64 -14.32 -2.65
C GLY A 36 21.11 -13.01 -2.04
N HIS A 37 21.79 -11.89 -2.32
CA HIS A 37 21.34 -10.56 -1.90
C HIS A 37 20.11 -10.10 -2.68
N GLY A 38 20.04 -10.43 -3.97
CA GLY A 38 18.87 -10.15 -4.80
C GLY A 38 17.60 -10.86 -4.32
N TRP A 39 17.68 -12.14 -3.93
CA TRP A 39 16.55 -12.87 -3.34
C TRP A 39 16.10 -12.28 -1.99
N GLY A 40 17.05 -11.86 -1.14
CA GLY A 40 16.74 -11.16 0.12
C GLY A 40 16.04 -9.81 -0.08
N LEU A 41 16.47 -9.05 -1.09
CA LEU A 41 15.86 -7.79 -1.51
C LEU A 41 14.45 -8.00 -2.06
N LEU A 42 14.24 -9.07 -2.85
CA LEU A 42 12.94 -9.44 -3.39
C LEU A 42 11.95 -9.83 -2.27
N GLY A 43 12.44 -10.56 -1.27
CA GLY A 43 11.70 -10.84 -0.04
C GLY A 43 11.28 -9.56 0.70
N SER A 44 12.21 -8.63 0.90
CA SER A 44 11.92 -7.34 1.54
C SER A 44 10.95 -6.47 0.72
N ALA A 45 11.07 -6.47 -0.61
CA ALA A 45 10.14 -5.79 -1.50
C ALA A 45 8.71 -6.36 -1.36
N SER A 46 8.56 -7.68 -1.23
CA SER A 46 7.26 -8.33 -1.04
C SER A 46 6.57 -7.94 0.27
N ILE A 47 7.35 -7.73 1.34
CA ILE A 47 6.84 -7.27 2.65
C ILE A 47 6.35 -5.83 2.52
N CYS A 48 7.15 -4.93 1.93
CA CYS A 48 6.74 -3.54 1.70
C CYS A 48 5.49 -3.43 0.82
N PHE A 49 5.39 -4.27 -0.21
CA PHE A 49 4.20 -4.33 -1.06
C PHE A 49 2.96 -4.77 -0.27
N SER A 50 3.10 -5.80 0.57
CA SER A 50 2.02 -6.31 1.42
C SER A 50 1.51 -5.24 2.40
N ILE A 51 2.41 -4.53 3.08
CA ILE A 51 2.05 -3.42 3.98
C ILE A 51 1.29 -2.34 3.21
N GLY A 52 1.77 -1.97 2.03
CA GLY A 52 1.10 -0.99 1.18
C GLY A 52 -0.31 -1.41 0.75
N CYS A 53 -0.52 -2.69 0.43
CA CYS A 53 -1.84 -3.24 0.13
C CYS A 53 -2.78 -3.12 1.34
N VAL A 54 -2.32 -3.48 2.54
CA VAL A 54 -3.11 -3.34 3.78
C VAL A 54 -3.48 -1.88 4.03
N CYS A 55 -2.52 -0.95 3.93
CA CYS A 55 -2.79 0.48 4.09
C CYS A 55 -3.85 1.00 3.11
N LYS A 56 -3.79 0.58 1.84
CA LYS A 56 -4.78 0.97 0.82
C LYS A 56 -6.17 0.40 1.14
N VAL A 57 -6.25 -0.87 1.54
CA VAL A 57 -7.52 -1.50 1.93
C VAL A 57 -8.12 -0.81 3.16
N SER A 58 -7.32 -0.56 4.20
CA SER A 58 -7.77 0.17 5.39
C SER A 58 -8.27 1.57 5.05
N TRP A 59 -7.61 2.28 4.13
CA TRP A 59 -8.05 3.59 3.67
C TRP A 59 -9.40 3.54 2.94
N VAL A 60 -9.56 2.60 2.00
CA VAL A 60 -10.82 2.40 1.28
C VAL A 60 -11.94 2.02 2.23
N LEU A 61 -11.68 1.13 3.18
CA LEU A 61 -12.67 0.70 4.17
C LEU A 61 -13.10 1.88 5.07
N ALA A 62 -12.15 2.72 5.50
CA ALA A 62 -12.45 3.92 6.27
C ALA A 62 -13.31 4.92 5.46
N GLN A 63 -13.03 5.08 4.16
CA GLN A 63 -13.84 5.92 3.26
C GLN A 63 -15.27 5.39 3.10
N LEU A 64 -15.42 4.08 2.90
CA LEU A 64 -16.74 3.43 2.80
C LEU A 64 -17.53 3.57 4.09
N ASN A 65 -16.88 3.37 5.24
CA ASN A 65 -17.55 3.48 6.54
C ASN A 65 -18.04 4.92 6.78
N ARG A 66 -17.23 5.94 6.45
CA ARG A 66 -17.67 7.35 6.53
C ARG A 66 -18.91 7.63 5.69
N ARG A 67 -18.97 7.09 4.47
CA ARG A 67 -20.14 7.25 3.58
C ARG A 67 -21.37 6.53 4.12
N ARG A 68 -21.19 5.33 4.66
CA ARG A 68 -22.26 4.56 5.31
C ARG A 68 -22.86 5.34 6.47
N THR A 69 -22.02 5.86 7.38
CA THR A 69 -22.48 6.67 8.52
C THR A 69 -23.20 7.94 8.07
N ALA A 70 -22.68 8.65 7.06
CA ALA A 70 -23.34 9.85 6.55
C ALA A 70 -24.72 9.52 5.93
N ALA A 71 -24.84 8.41 5.20
CA ALA A 71 -26.11 7.96 4.63
C ALA A 71 -27.11 7.54 5.72
N GLU A 72 -26.66 6.84 6.77
CA GLU A 72 -27.49 6.51 7.93
C GLU A 72 -28.02 7.78 8.61
N GLN A 73 -27.17 8.78 8.84
CA GLN A 73 -27.58 10.06 9.42
C GLN A 73 -28.60 10.82 8.55
N GLN A 74 -28.43 10.82 7.22
CA GLN A 74 -29.38 11.45 6.31
C GLN A 74 -30.74 10.74 6.34
N LEU A 75 -30.75 9.41 6.46
CA LEU A 75 -31.96 8.62 6.50
C LEU A 75 -32.72 8.82 7.81
N GLU A 76 -32.03 8.87 8.95
CA GLU A 76 -32.63 9.25 10.24
C GLU A 76 -33.29 10.64 10.17
N HIS A 77 -32.61 11.60 9.54
CA HIS A 77 -33.12 12.96 9.41
C HIS A 77 -34.35 13.05 8.49
N LEU A 78 -34.50 12.12 7.54
CA LEU A 78 -35.65 12.03 6.63
C LEU A 78 -36.86 11.34 7.27
N VAL A 79 -36.63 10.39 8.20
CA VAL A 79 -37.68 9.65 8.90
C VAL A 79 -38.34 10.48 10.01
N LEU A 80 -37.60 11.45 10.58
CA LEU A 80 -38.09 12.34 11.64
C LEU A 80 -38.95 13.52 11.13
N HIS A 81 -39.09 13.67 9.81
CA HIS A 81 -39.79 14.79 9.14
C HIS A 81 -40.99 14.29 8.34
#